data_AF-A0A8S9W5L2-F1
#
_entry.id   AF-A0A8S9W5L2-F1
#
_cell.length_a   1.000
_cell.length_b   1.000
_cell.length_c   1.000
_cell.angle_alpha   90.00
_cell.angle_beta   90.00
_cell.angle_gamma   90.00
#
_symmetry.space_group_name_H-M   'P 1'
#
loop_
_entity.id
_entity.type
_entity.pdbx_description
1 polymer ?
#
loop_
_entity_poly.entity_id
_entity_poly.type
_entity_poly.pdbx_seq_one_letter_code
_entity_poly.pdbx_strand_id
1 'polypeptide(L)' 'MTEDGTKANDTFLTIVETEKLLGVSAYDYIHDRVSKRFRMPSLAEMIGVEGVLEMDYDAG' A
#
# COMPACT_ATOMS: atom_id res chain seq x y z
N MET A 1 -23.50 -12.75 2.78
CA MET A 1 -22.42 -11.80 2.45
C MET A 1 -23.01 -10.78 1.51
N THR A 2 -22.97 -9.48 1.83
CA THR A 2 -23.46 -8.42 0.93
C THR A 2 -22.35 -8.06 -0.06
N GLU A 3 -22.70 -7.61 -1.26
CA GLU A 3 -21.71 -7.19 -2.26
C GLU A 3 -20.80 -6.08 -1.72
N ASP A 4 -21.36 -5.14 -0.96
CA ASP A 4 -20.60 -4.07 -0.32
C ASP A 4 -19.64 -4.59 0.75
N GLY A 5 -20.05 -5.62 1.49
CA GLY A 5 -19.18 -6.27 2.49
C GLY A 5 -18.01 -7.02 1.84
N THR A 6 -18.25 -7.68 0.70
CA THR A 6 -17.20 -8.30 -0.11
C THR A 6 -16.22 -7.27 -0.63
N LYS A 7 -16.73 -6.21 -1.28
CA LYS A 7 -15.88 -5.15 -1.85
C LYS A 7 -15.02 -4.46 -0.79
N ALA A 8 -15.60 -4.19 0.37
CA ALA A 8 -14.85 -3.62 1.48
C ALA A 8 -13.71 -4.56 1.91
N ASN A 9 -14.00 -5.85 2.10
CA ASN A 9 -13.00 -6.84 2.48
C ASN A 9 -11.87 -6.94 1.44
N ASP A 10 -12.21 -7.10 0.16
CA ASP A 10 -11.24 -7.20 -0.94
C ASP A 10 -10.32 -5.97 -1.01
N THR A 11 -10.89 -4.78 -0.75
CA THR A 11 -10.13 -3.53 -0.71
C THR A 11 -9.14 -3.51 0.46
N PHE A 12 -9.59 -3.84 1.68
CA PHE A 12 -8.70 -3.89 2.84
C PHE A 12 -7.62 -4.95 2.70
N LEU A 13 -7.96 -6.11 2.13
CA LEU A 13 -7.00 -7.17 1.87
C LEU A 13 -5.91 -6.71 0.90
N THR A 14 -6.30 -6.09 -0.21
CA THR A 14 -5.37 -5.53 -1.21
C THR A 14 -4.40 -4.52 -0.59
N ILE A 15 -4.92 -3.61 0.25
CA ILE A 15 -4.11 -2.61 0.96
C ILE A 15 -3.08 -3.29 1.86
N VAL A 16 -3.52 -4.23 2.71
CA VAL A 16 -2.66 -4.93 3.67
C VAL A 16 -1.58 -5.76 2.97
N GLU A 17 -1.91 -6.43 1.86
CA GLU A 17 -0.93 -7.19 1.08
C GLU A 17 0.10 -6.27 0.43
N THR A 18 -0.33 -5.14 -0.14
CA THR A 18 0.57 -4.18 -0.76
C THR A 18 1.52 -3.57 0.28
N GLU A 19 1.03 -3.18 1.45
CA GLU A 19 1.85 -2.60 2.51
C GLU A 19 2.86 -3.59 3.07
N LYS A 20 2.51 -4.89 3.14
CA LYS A 20 3.46 -5.95 3.49
C LYS A 20 4.59 -6.06 2.47
N LEU A 21 4.30 -5.94 1.18
CA LEU A 21 5.31 -5.95 0.13
C LEU A 21 6.27 -4.76 0.27
N LEU A 22 5.72 -3.57 0.49
CA LEU A 22 6.48 -2.32 0.64
C LEU A 22 7.15 -2.15 2.02
N GLY A 23 6.95 -3.09 2.96
CA GLY A 23 7.46 -3.00 4.33
C GLY A 23 6.86 -1.86 5.17
N VAL A 24 5.64 -1.41 4.85
CA VAL A 24 4.95 -0.29 5.51
C VAL A 24 3.88 -0.80 6.48
N SER A 25 3.64 -0.06 7.57
CA SER A 25 2.58 -0.38 8.53
C SER A 25 1.19 -0.09 7.97
N ALA A 26 0.38 -1.14 7.85
CA ALA A 26 -1.00 -1.04 7.39
C ALA A 26 -1.88 -0.15 8.25
N TYR A 27 -1.70 -0.24 9.56
CA TYR A 27 -2.42 0.58 10.51
C TYR A 27 -2.11 2.06 10.30
N ASP A 28 -0.83 2.42 10.17
CA ASP A 28 -0.42 3.83 10.05
C ASP A 28 -0.91 4.45 8.74
N TYR A 29 -0.87 3.69 7.64
CA TYR A 29 -1.40 4.14 6.35
C TYR A 29 -2.91 4.32 6.38
N ILE A 30 -3.67 3.33 6.86
CA ILE A 30 -5.13 3.44 6.99
C ILE A 30 -5.48 4.61 7.90
N HIS A 31 -4.80 4.74 9.06
CA HIS A 31 -5.00 5.84 10.00
C HIS A 31 -4.74 7.21 9.36
N ASP A 32 -3.68 7.36 8.56
CA ASP A 32 -3.38 8.60 7.82
C ASP A 32 -4.49 8.98 6.84
N ARG A 33 -5.05 7.98 6.12
CA ARG A 33 -6.13 8.17 5.15
C ARG A 33 -7.46 8.51 5.82
N VAL A 34 -7.88 7.77 6.84
CA VAL A 34 -9.15 8.05 7.55
C VAL A 34 -9.09 9.36 8.33
N SER A 35 -7.91 9.72 8.84
CA SER A 35 -7.68 11.02 9.50
C SER A 35 -7.54 12.19 8.53
N LYS A 36 -7.58 11.93 7.20
CA LYS A 36 -7.40 12.94 6.13
C LYS A 36 -6.11 13.74 6.26
N ARG A 37 -5.07 13.14 6.85
CA ARG A 37 -3.76 13.81 7.02
C ARG A 37 -2.94 13.76 5.74
N PHE A 38 -3.07 12.68 4.96
CA PHE A 38 -2.40 12.48 3.68
C PHE A 38 -0.88 12.74 3.73
N ARG A 39 -0.23 12.39 4.84
CA ARG A 39 1.22 12.61 5.03
C ARG A 39 2.05 11.50 4.41
N MET A 40 1.48 10.30 4.30
CA MET A 40 2.14 9.18 3.63
C MET A 40 1.87 9.24 2.12
N PRO A 41 2.86 8.94 1.26
CA PRO A 41 2.65 8.80 -0.18
C PRO A 41 1.61 7.72 -0.48
N SER A 42 0.99 7.76 -1.64
CA SER A 42 0.06 6.71 -2.06
C SER A 42 0.77 5.37 -2.28
N LEU A 43 0.06 4.26 -2.12
CA LEU A 43 0.60 2.94 -2.47
C LEU A 43 1.09 2.88 -3.92
N ALA A 44 0.40 3.56 -4.85
CA ALA A 44 0.81 3.65 -6.24
C ALA A 44 2.16 4.37 -6.42
N GLU A 45 2.38 5.48 -5.70
CA GLU A 45 3.66 6.18 -5.72
C GLU A 45 4.78 5.32 -5.13
N MET A 46 4.50 4.60 -4.02
CA MET A 46 5.49 3.72 -3.40
C MET A 46 5.86 2.54 -4.29
N ILE A 47 4.89 1.89 -4.95
CA ILE A 47 5.15 0.82 -5.93
C ILE A 47 6.04 1.32 -7.08
N GLY A 48 5.78 2.54 -7.58
CA GLY A 48 6.58 3.15 -8.63
C GLY A 48 8.02 3.43 -8.20
N VAL A 49 8.27 3.70 -6.92
CA VAL A 49 9.62 3.90 -6.37
C VAL A 49 10.31 2.57 -6.10
N GLU A 50 9.60 1.57 -5.59
CA GLU A 50 10.17 0.26 -5.26
C GLU A 50 10.60 -0.50 -6.52
N GLY A 51 9.80 -0.42 -7.59
CA GLY A 51 10.19 -0.96 -8.90
C GLY A 51 11.41 -0.27 -9.53
N VAL A 52 11.76 0.94 -9.07
CA VAL A 52 13.00 1.63 -9.46
C VAL A 52 14.20 1.16 -8.61
N LEU A 53 13.98 0.82 -7.33
CA LEU A 53 15.04 0.38 -6.41
C LEU A 53 15.52 -1.06 -6.67
N GLU A 54 14.72 -1.93 -7.29
CA GLU A 54 15.15 -3.27 -7.70
C GLU A 54 16.06 -3.27 -8.95
N MET A 55 16.25 -2.13 -9.62
CA MET A 55 16.96 -2.04 -10.90
C MET A 55 18.48 -1.75 -10.80
N ASP A 56 19.05 -1.68 -9.59
CA ASP A 56 20.44 -1.23 -9.35
C ASP A 56 21.40 -2.30 -8.79
N TYR A 57 21.24 -3.60 -9.12
CA TYR A 57 22.18 -4.65 -8.68
C TYR A 57 22.62 -5.64 -9.78
N ASP A 58 22.96 -5.16 -10.99
CA ASP A 58 23.72 -6.01 -11.94
C ASP A 58 24.67 -5.21 -12.86
N ALA A 59 25.42 -4.27 -12.27
CA ALA A 59 26.57 -3.64 -12.89
C ALA A 59 27.83 -3.91 -12.05
N GLY A 60 28.37 -5.14 -12.16
CA GLY A 60 29.62 -5.56 -11.53
C GLY A 60 30.28 -6.68 -12.30
#